data_AF-R0LBF2-F1
#
_entry.id   AF-R0LBF2-F1
#
_cell.length_a   1.000
_cell.length_b   1.000
_cell.length_c   1.000
_cell.angle_alpha   90.00
_cell.angle_beta   90.00
_cell.angle_gamma   90.00
#
_symmetry.space_group_name_H-M   'P 1'
#
loop_
_entity.id
_entity.type
_entity.pdbx_description
1 polymer ?
#
loop_
_entity_poly.entity_id
_entity_poly.type
_entity_poly.pdbx_seq_one_letter_code
_entity_poly.pdbx_strand_id
1 'polypeptide(L)'
;PKGKEIWLAFQDVAVLLSKLLSQLETFMFTRKCPFPHVVRAGAIFIPIHVVKEKLFPKLPGASVDQVLQEHKVELRPTTLSEEKLLRDLELKSCTSRMLKLLALKQLPDIYPDLLNLLWHHSIRQQLG
;
A
#
# COMPACT_ATOMS: atom_id res chain seq x y z
N PRO A 1 25.68 3.82 17.04
CA PRO A 1 26.33 5.13 16.81
C PRO A 1 27.27 5.21 15.59
N LYS A 2 28.07 4.18 15.26
CA LYS A 2 28.90 4.16 14.03
C LYS A 2 28.12 3.89 12.73
N GLY A 3 27.14 2.98 12.78
CA GLY A 3 26.37 2.58 11.59
C GLY A 3 25.56 3.72 10.95
N LYS A 4 25.05 4.66 11.75
CA LYS A 4 24.31 5.83 11.26
C LYS A 4 25.21 6.80 10.51
N GLU A 5 26.42 7.04 11.01
CA GLU A 5 27.41 7.91 10.36
C GLU A 5 27.92 7.27 9.06
N ILE A 6 28.19 5.96 9.06
CA ILE A 6 28.60 5.21 7.86
C ILE A 6 27.50 5.25 6.79
N TRP A 7 26.23 5.10 7.19
CA TRP A 7 25.09 5.20 6.26
C TRP A 7 24.91 6.60 5.68
N LEU A 8 25.07 7.65 6.49
CA LEU A 8 24.95 9.04 6.04
C LEU A 8 26.15 9.50 5.20
N ALA A 9 27.33 8.91 5.39
CA ALA A 9 28.51 9.13 4.57
C ALA A 9 28.46 8.41 3.22
N PHE A 10 27.53 7.46 3.04
CA PHE A 10 27.29 6.82 1.76
C PHE A 10 26.65 7.85 0.82
N GLN A 11 27.33 8.10 -0.30
CA GLN A 11 26.91 9.10 -1.28
C GLN A 11 25.44 8.85 -1.68
N ASP A 12 24.67 9.92 -1.83
CA ASP A 12 23.23 9.95 -2.15
C ASP A 12 22.24 9.60 -1.03
N VAL A 13 22.64 8.94 0.07
CA VAL A 13 21.69 8.56 1.14
C VAL A 13 21.07 9.79 1.81
N ALA A 14 21.88 10.81 2.12
CA ALA A 14 21.38 12.04 2.73
C ALA A 14 20.39 12.79 1.81
N VAL A 15 20.65 12.78 0.50
CA VAL A 15 19.78 13.40 -0.51
C VAL A 15 18.46 12.63 -0.65
N LEU A 16 18.54 11.29 -0.72
CA LEU A 16 17.37 10.42 -0.77
C LEU A 16 16.49 10.58 0.47
N LEU A 17 17.09 10.63 1.66
CA LEU A 17 16.37 10.86 2.92
C LEU A 17 15.70 12.24 2.94
N SER A 18 16.39 13.29 2.48
CA SER A 18 15.84 14.64 2.41
C SER A 18 14.66 14.73 1.44
N LYS A 19 14.76 14.05 0.29
CA LYS A 19 13.67 13.94 -0.69
C LYS A 19 12.47 13.17 -0.13
N LEU A 20 12.71 12.05 0.54
CA LEU A 20 11.67 11.26 1.19
C LEU A 20 10.95 12.08 2.27
N LEU A 21 11.70 12.80 3.10
CA LEU A 21 11.15 13.66 4.15
C LEU A 21 10.26 14.75 3.54
N SER A 22 10.74 15.46 2.50
CA SER A 22 9.96 16.48 1.80
C SER A 22 8.66 15.92 1.19
N GLN A 23 8.69 14.69 0.64
CA GLN A 23 7.49 14.02 0.13
C GLN A 23 6.51 13.66 1.26
N LEU A 24 7.01 13.20 2.40
CA LEU A 24 6.19 12.91 3.58
C LEU A 24 5.55 14.17 4.17
N GLU A 25 6.31 15.26 4.28
CA GLU A 25 5.81 16.56 4.74
C GLU A 25 4.73 17.10 3.79
N THR A 26 4.96 17.03 2.48
CA THR A 26 3.97 17.41 1.46
C THR A 26 2.71 16.56 1.58
N PHE A 27 2.86 15.26 1.84
CA PHE A 27 1.74 14.36 2.04
C PHE A 27 0.92 14.72 3.29
N MET A 28 1.60 14.93 4.42
CA MET A 28 0.97 15.37 5.68
C MET A 28 0.28 16.73 5.54
N PHE A 29 0.87 17.64 4.77
CA PHE A 29 0.33 18.97 4.53
C PHE A 29 -0.91 18.95 3.64
N THR A 30 -0.85 18.24 2.50
CA THR A 30 -1.95 18.21 1.53
C THR A 30 -3.13 17.37 1.99
N ARG A 31 -2.93 16.44 2.93
CA ARG A 31 -3.96 15.51 3.46
C ARG A 31 -4.73 14.75 2.37
N LYS A 32 -4.15 14.62 1.16
CA LYS A 32 -4.76 13.90 0.05
C LYS A 32 -4.31 12.44 0.09
N CYS A 33 -5.23 11.51 -0.14
CA CYS A 33 -4.87 10.10 -0.31
C CYS A 33 -3.95 9.95 -1.54
N PRO A 34 -2.82 9.23 -1.45
CA PRO A 34 -1.85 9.12 -2.54
C PRO A 34 -2.21 7.98 -3.51
N PHE A 35 -3.26 7.22 -3.20
CA PHE A 35 -3.70 6.06 -3.97
C PHE A 35 -4.97 6.37 -4.76
N PRO A 36 -5.23 5.68 -5.88
CA PRO A 36 -6.58 5.61 -6.46
C PRO A 36 -7.58 5.21 -5.38
N HIS A 37 -8.64 6.00 -5.21
CA HIS A 37 -9.58 5.82 -4.12
C HIS A 37 -10.98 6.30 -4.49
N VAL A 38 -11.95 5.86 -3.70
CA VAL A 38 -13.32 6.39 -3.70
C VAL A 38 -13.64 6.93 -2.31
N VAL A 39 -14.56 7.89 -2.26
CA VAL A 39 -15.05 8.46 -1.00
C VAL A 39 -16.52 8.07 -0.82
N ARG A 40 -16.83 7.38 0.28
CA ARG A 40 -18.22 7.04 0.66
C ARG A 40 -18.50 7.55 2.06
N ALA A 41 -19.54 8.36 2.21
CA ALA A 41 -19.94 8.94 3.50
C ALA A 41 -18.75 9.57 4.26
N GLY A 42 -17.88 10.28 3.55
CA GLY A 42 -16.68 10.93 4.10
C GLY A 42 -15.51 9.99 4.41
N ALA A 43 -15.65 8.67 4.25
CA ALA A 43 -14.57 7.71 4.43
C ALA A 43 -13.88 7.38 3.10
N ILE A 44 -12.55 7.24 3.15
CA ILE A 44 -11.72 6.90 1.99
C ILE A 44 -11.59 5.38 1.88
N PHE A 45 -11.80 4.87 0.67
CA PHE A 45 -11.62 3.46 0.35
C PHE A 45 -10.64 3.32 -0.81
N ILE A 46 -9.71 2.37 -0.68
CA ILE A 46 -8.76 2.02 -1.74
C ILE A 46 -9.10 0.65 -2.31
N PRO A 47 -8.92 0.41 -3.61
CA PRO A 47 -9.05 -0.92 -4.20
C PRO A 47 -8.02 -1.90 -3.62
N ILE A 48 -8.38 -3.18 -3.44
CA ILE A 48 -7.42 -4.20 -2.99
C ILE A 48 -6.24 -4.37 -3.94
N HIS A 49 -6.41 -4.00 -5.22
CA HIS A 49 -5.30 -3.90 -6.17
C HIS A 49 -4.16 -3.04 -5.63
N VAL A 50 -4.45 -1.93 -4.95
CA VAL A 50 -3.42 -1.06 -4.37
C VAL A 50 -2.59 -1.84 -3.35
N VAL A 51 -3.22 -2.65 -2.51
CA VAL A 51 -2.51 -3.44 -1.50
C VAL A 51 -1.68 -4.55 -2.16
N LYS A 52 -2.29 -5.33 -3.06
CA LYS A 52 -1.65 -6.51 -3.66
C LYS A 52 -0.57 -6.18 -4.67
N GLU A 53 -0.80 -5.19 -5.53
CA GLU A 53 0.02 -4.95 -6.71
C GLU A 53 0.85 -3.67 -6.63
N LYS A 54 0.45 -2.68 -5.81
CA LYS A 54 1.24 -1.44 -5.64
C LYS A 54 2.06 -1.44 -4.34
N LEU A 55 1.46 -1.79 -3.20
CA LEU A 55 2.15 -1.77 -1.90
C LEU A 55 3.02 -3.01 -1.69
N PHE A 56 2.52 -4.20 -2.03
CA PHE A 56 3.22 -5.46 -1.81
C PHE A 56 3.36 -6.31 -3.08
N PRO A 57 3.88 -5.77 -4.20
CA PRO A 57 3.92 -6.46 -5.51
C PRO A 57 4.73 -7.77 -5.51
N LYS A 58 5.60 -7.97 -4.52
CA LYS A 58 6.44 -9.17 -4.40
C LYS A 58 5.73 -10.30 -3.66
N LEU A 59 4.62 -10.03 -2.98
CA LEU A 59 3.89 -11.05 -2.23
C LEU A 59 2.89 -11.76 -3.13
N PRO A 60 2.75 -13.09 -3.01
CA PRO A 60 1.64 -13.79 -3.64
C PRO A 60 0.31 -13.22 -3.17
N GLY A 61 -0.61 -12.94 -4.10
CA GLY A 61 -1.91 -12.34 -3.77
C GLY A 61 -2.73 -13.16 -2.77
N ALA A 62 -2.55 -14.48 -2.74
CA ALA A 62 -3.19 -15.39 -1.78
C ALA A 62 -2.65 -15.21 -0.34
N SER A 63 -1.35 -14.95 -0.18
CA SER A 63 -0.76 -14.66 1.13
C SER A 63 -1.27 -13.32 1.68
N VAL A 64 -1.44 -12.32 0.80
CA VAL A 64 -2.10 -11.06 1.17
C VAL A 64 -3.56 -11.31 1.58
N ASP A 65 -4.30 -12.14 0.83
CA ASP A 65 -5.68 -12.51 1.18
C ASP A 65 -5.78 -13.15 2.56
N GLN A 66 -4.82 -14.02 2.93
CA GLN A 66 -4.79 -14.64 4.23
C GLN A 66 -4.68 -13.59 5.35
N VAL A 67 -3.76 -12.63 5.23
CA VAL A 67 -3.61 -11.55 6.23
C VAL A 67 -4.90 -10.73 6.32
N LEU A 68 -5.54 -10.40 5.19
CA LEU A 68 -6.83 -9.69 5.19
C LEU A 68 -7.92 -10.49 5.91
N GLN A 69 -7.95 -11.81 5.75
CA GLN A 69 -8.91 -12.69 6.42
C GLN A 69 -8.66 -12.79 7.94
N GLU A 70 -7.39 -12.93 8.36
CA GLU A 70 -6.99 -12.98 9.77
C GLU A 70 -7.41 -11.71 10.52
N HIS A 71 -7.26 -10.56 9.88
CA HIS A 71 -7.70 -9.26 10.38
C HIS A 71 -9.21 -8.99 10.21
N LYS A 72 -9.97 -9.95 9.69
CA LYS A 72 -11.41 -9.83 9.43
C LYS A 72 -11.77 -8.58 8.63
N VAL A 73 -10.94 -8.28 7.63
CA VAL A 73 -11.13 -7.11 6.77
C VAL A 73 -12.42 -7.25 5.98
N GLU A 74 -13.35 -6.31 6.17
CA GLU A 74 -14.58 -6.22 5.40
C GLU A 74 -14.32 -5.55 4.04
N LEU A 75 -14.15 -6.36 2.99
CA LEU A 75 -14.05 -5.86 1.63
C LEU A 75 -15.43 -5.53 1.05
N ARG A 76 -15.59 -4.30 0.58
CA ARG A 76 -16.85 -3.84 0.00
C ARG A 76 -16.84 -3.92 -1.53
N PRO A 77 -17.96 -4.30 -2.17
CA PRO A 77 -18.06 -4.23 -3.62
C PRO A 77 -18.06 -2.78 -4.10
N THR A 78 -17.60 -2.56 -5.32
CA THR A 78 -17.70 -1.31 -6.08
C THR A 78 -19.05 -1.20 -6.79
N THR A 79 -19.54 0.02 -6.93
CA THR A 79 -20.62 0.36 -7.89
C THR A 79 -20.03 0.57 -9.29
N LEU A 80 -20.86 0.55 -10.32
CA LEU A 80 -20.41 0.78 -11.71
C LEU A 80 -19.74 2.15 -11.89
N SER A 81 -20.27 3.19 -11.25
CA SER A 81 -19.71 4.55 -11.33
C SER A 81 -18.33 4.63 -10.66
N GLU A 82 -18.14 3.91 -9.55
CA GLU A 82 -16.84 3.84 -8.87
C GLU A 82 -15.84 3.01 -9.66
N GLU A 83 -16.24 1.89 -10.25
CA GLU A 83 -15.35 1.13 -11.14
C GLU A 83 -14.88 1.99 -12.32
N LYS A 84 -15.78 2.78 -12.92
CA LYS A 84 -15.42 3.71 -14.00
C LYS A 84 -14.39 4.73 -13.51
N LEU A 85 -14.64 5.39 -12.37
CA LEU A 85 -13.73 6.37 -11.77
C LEU A 85 -12.36 5.74 -11.47
N LEU A 86 -12.32 4.54 -10.91
CA LEU A 86 -11.07 3.85 -10.58
C LEU A 86 -10.29 3.43 -11.84
N ARG A 87 -10.99 3.00 -12.90
CA ARG A 87 -10.37 2.67 -14.19
C ARG A 87 -9.76 3.90 -14.84
N ASP A 88 -10.39 5.07 -14.72
CA ASP A 88 -9.84 6.34 -15.21
C ASP A 88 -8.60 6.77 -14.41
N LEU A 89 -8.53 6.45 -13.11
CA LEU A 89 -7.40 6.66 -12.20
C LEU A 89 -6.35 5.54 -12.25
N GLU A 90 -5.94 5.13 -13.45
CA GLU A 90 -4.85 4.17 -13.72
C GLU A 90 -5.15 2.68 -13.49
N LEU A 91 -6.40 2.27 -13.18
CA LEU A 91 -6.75 0.86 -12.94
C LEU A 91 -7.50 0.19 -14.10
N LYS A 92 -7.23 0.62 -15.35
CA LYS A 92 -8.00 0.27 -16.55
C LYS A 92 -8.22 -1.24 -16.75
N SER A 93 -7.18 -2.05 -16.53
CA SER A 93 -7.19 -3.51 -16.77
C SER A 93 -7.59 -4.36 -15.54
N CYS A 94 -7.93 -3.74 -14.41
CA CYS A 94 -8.26 -4.49 -13.21
C CYS A 94 -9.58 -5.26 -13.34
N THR A 95 -9.62 -6.49 -12.85
CA THR A 95 -10.87 -7.23 -12.70
C THR A 95 -11.72 -6.61 -11.60
N SER A 96 -13.05 -6.76 -11.65
CA SER A 96 -13.93 -6.24 -10.57
C SER A 96 -13.60 -6.83 -9.20
N ARG A 97 -13.04 -8.06 -9.15
CA ARG A 97 -12.52 -8.64 -7.90
C ARG A 97 -11.39 -7.78 -7.31
N MET A 98 -10.47 -7.31 -8.14
CA MET A 98 -9.33 -6.47 -7.74
C MET A 98 -9.75 -5.03 -7.40
N LEU A 99 -10.96 -4.63 -7.79
CA LEU A 99 -11.54 -3.33 -7.47
C LEU A 99 -12.33 -3.31 -6.15
N LYS A 100 -12.50 -4.46 -5.48
CA LYS A 100 -13.08 -4.49 -4.12
C LYS A 100 -12.38 -3.51 -3.19
N LEU A 101 -13.15 -2.86 -2.36
CA LEU A 101 -12.75 -1.70 -1.58
C LEU A 101 -12.37 -2.09 -0.16
N LEU A 102 -11.16 -1.68 0.24
CA LEU A 102 -10.66 -1.67 1.60
C LEU A 102 -10.85 -0.26 2.18
N ALA A 103 -11.40 -0.13 3.38
CA ALA A 103 -11.42 1.15 4.06
C ALA A 103 -9.98 1.53 4.43
N LEU A 104 -9.50 2.70 3.99
CA LEU A 104 -8.11 3.11 4.19
C LEU A 104 -7.70 3.14 5.67
N LYS A 105 -8.65 3.42 6.56
CA LYS A 105 -8.45 3.40 8.01
C LYS A 105 -8.05 2.03 8.60
N GLN A 106 -8.31 0.94 7.89
CA GLN A 106 -7.93 -0.42 8.30
C GLN A 106 -6.52 -0.79 7.83
N LEU A 107 -5.95 -0.03 6.88
CA LEU A 107 -4.62 -0.29 6.37
C LEU A 107 -3.56 -0.28 7.47
N PRO A 108 -3.56 0.67 8.43
CA PRO A 108 -2.59 0.66 9.54
C PRO A 108 -2.64 -0.61 10.41
N ASP A 109 -3.82 -1.21 10.58
CA ASP A 109 -3.99 -2.42 11.42
C ASP A 109 -3.37 -3.66 10.76
N ILE A 110 -3.49 -3.78 9.42
CA ILE A 110 -2.97 -4.92 8.66
C ILE A 110 -1.52 -4.75 8.18
N TYR A 111 -1.03 -3.49 8.12
CA TYR A 111 0.27 -3.17 7.51
C TYR A 111 1.45 -3.87 8.18
N PRO A 112 1.54 -3.98 9.53
CA PRO A 112 2.63 -4.67 10.19
C PRO A 112 2.77 -6.14 9.76
N ASP A 113 1.66 -6.86 9.65
CA ASP A 113 1.68 -8.27 9.26
C ASP A 113 2.01 -8.47 7.78
N LEU A 114 1.55 -7.57 6.91
CA LEU A 114 1.97 -7.54 5.51
C LEU A 114 3.47 -7.26 5.36
N LEU A 115 4.01 -6.36 6.18
CA LEU A 115 5.45 -6.05 6.20
C LEU A 115 6.26 -7.24 6.73
N ASN A 116 5.79 -7.91 7.78
CA ASN A 116 6.42 -9.11 8.31
C ASN A 116 6.40 -10.25 7.27
N LEU A 117 5.29 -10.43 6.58
CA LEU A 117 5.17 -11.38 5.48
C LEU A 117 6.16 -11.06 4.34
N LEU A 118 6.30 -9.78 3.96
CA LEU A 118 7.29 -9.35 2.96
C LEU A 118 8.72 -9.64 3.40
N TRP A 119 9.04 -9.41 4.68
CA TRP A 119 10.35 -9.72 5.25
C TRP A 119 10.65 -11.21 5.15
N HIS A 120 9.77 -12.07 5.66
CA HIS A 120 9.95 -13.52 5.58
C HIS A 120 10.02 -14.04 4.15
N HIS A 121 9.20 -13.51 3.25
CA HIS A 121 9.26 -13.85 1.83
C HIS A 121 10.62 -13.48 1.22
N SER A 122 11.12 -12.28 1.52
CA SER A 122 12.42 -11.80 1.00
C SER A 122 13.58 -12.64 1.52
N ILE A 123 13.57 -13.01 2.81
CA ILE A 123 14.62 -13.85 3.40
C ILE A 123 14.60 -15.26 2.80
N ARG A 124 13.42 -15.89 2.65
CA ARG A 124 13.32 -17.21 2.00
C ARG A 124 13.87 -17.18 0.58
N GLN A 125 13.52 -16.16 -0.21
CA GLN A 125 14.04 -16.01 -1.58
C GLN A 125 15.57 -15.86 -1.64
N GLN A 126 16.19 -15.26 -0.62
CA GLN A 126 17.64 -15.10 -0.56
C GLN A 126 18.38 -16.34 -0.04
N LEU A 127 17.75 -17.13 0.82
CA LEU A 127 18.39 -18.27 1.48
C LEU A 127 18.10 -19.63 0.82
N GLY A 128 17.08 -19.72 -0.04
CA GLY A 128 16.63 -20.96 -0.66
C GLY A 128 15.62 -21.69 0.21
#